data_AF-A0A2A4SDK7-F1
#
_entry.id   AF-A0A2A4SDK7-F1
#
_cell.length_a   1.000
_cell.length_b   1.000
_cell.length_c   1.000
_cell.angle_alpha   90.00
_cell.angle_beta   90.00
_cell.angle_gamma   90.00
#
_symmetry.space_group_name_H-M   'P 1'
#
loop_
_entity.id
_entity.type
_entity.pdbx_description
1 polymer ?
#
loop_
_entity_poly.entity_id
_entity_poly.type
_entity_poly.pdbx_seq_one_letter_code
_entity_poly.pdbx_strand_id
1 'polypeptide(L)'
;MKYKKLGRTGLDVSLIGLGTMTWGRQNTQDEGFEQMDYALEKGINFFDTAEMYAVPPTADTYGKTEAIIGNWFAARKNRDKVILATKIAGPALP
;
A
#
# COMPACT_ATOMS: atom_id res chain seq x y z
N MET A 1 4.53 -13.39 12.30
CA MET A 1 3.20 -12.85 11.92
C MET A 1 2.11 -13.88 12.16
N LYS A 2 0.89 -13.46 12.54
CA LYS A 2 -0.32 -14.31 12.51
C LYS A 2 -1.14 -13.99 11.25
N TYR A 3 -1.71 -15.01 10.63
CA TYR A 3 -2.50 -14.89 9.39
C TYR A 3 -3.92 -15.41 9.59
N LYS A 4 -4.84 -14.94 8.75
CA LYS A 4 -6.23 -15.41 8.70
C LYS A 4 -6.73 -15.45 7.26
N LYS A 5 -7.62 -16.40 6.96
CA LYS A 5 -8.32 -16.43 5.67
C LYS A 5 -9.19 -15.20 5.48
N LEU A 6 -9.04 -14.55 4.33
CA LEU A 6 -9.87 -13.41 3.96
C LEU A 6 -11.26 -13.90 3.51
N GLY A 7 -12.21 -13.92 4.43
CA GLY A 7 -13.59 -14.34 4.16
C GLY A 7 -13.65 -15.77 3.60
N ARG A 8 -14.32 -15.92 2.45
CA ARG A 8 -14.42 -17.20 1.72
C ARG A 8 -13.36 -17.35 0.63
N THR A 9 -12.39 -16.45 0.58
CA THR A 9 -11.29 -16.53 -0.37
C THR A 9 -10.26 -17.56 0.10
N GLY A 10 -9.43 -18.03 -0.83
CA GLY A 10 -8.27 -18.87 -0.51
C GLY A 10 -7.07 -18.07 0.02
N LEU A 11 -7.17 -16.75 0.17
CA LEU A 11 -6.06 -15.87 0.55
C LEU A 11 -5.87 -15.84 2.06
N ASP A 12 -4.63 -16.03 2.50
CA ASP A 12 -4.22 -15.86 3.90
C ASP A 12 -3.56 -14.48 4.05
N VAL A 13 -4.23 -13.56 4.75
CA VAL A 13 -3.77 -12.18 5.00
C VAL A 13 -3.19 -12.04 6.40
N SER A 14 -2.15 -11.22 6.55
CA SER A 14 -1.61 -10.85 7.86
C SER A 14 -2.67 -10.12 8.69
N LEU A 15 -2.76 -10.43 10.00
CA LEU A 15 -3.73 -9.77 10.90
C LEU A 15 -3.48 -8.27 11.10
N ILE A 16 -2.26 -7.81 10.79
CA ILE A 16 -1.88 -6.40 10.71
C ILE A 16 -1.67 -6.09 9.22
N GLY A 17 -2.21 -4.98 8.74
CA GLY A 17 -1.99 -4.46 7.39
C GLY A 17 -1.11 -3.21 7.40
N LEU A 18 -0.44 -2.94 6.26
CA LEU A 18 0.33 -1.72 6.04
C LEU A 18 -0.54 -0.68 5.32
N GLY A 19 -0.91 0.40 6.01
CA GLY A 19 -1.54 1.57 5.41
C GLY A 19 -0.50 2.52 4.83
N THR A 20 -0.82 3.19 3.71
CA THR A 20 0.21 3.83 2.87
C THR A 20 -0.06 5.31 2.52
N MET A 21 -1.12 5.91 3.08
CA MET A 21 -1.66 7.20 2.60
C MET A 21 -0.72 8.42 2.71
N THR A 22 0.42 8.30 3.37
CA THR A 22 1.36 9.42 3.62
C THR A 22 2.46 9.53 2.56
N TRP A 23 2.67 8.50 1.74
CA TRP A 23 3.80 8.40 0.81
C TRP A 23 3.59 9.26 -0.45
N GLY A 24 4.53 10.16 -0.70
CA GLY A 24 4.42 11.18 -1.75
C GLY A 24 3.98 12.55 -1.24
N ARG A 25 3.77 12.69 0.08
CA ARG A 25 3.50 13.97 0.75
C ARG A 25 4.27 14.14 2.06
N GLN A 26 3.93 13.36 3.09
CA GLN A 26 4.64 13.40 4.38
C GLN A 26 5.87 12.49 4.36
N ASN A 27 5.81 11.42 3.58
CA ASN A 27 6.93 10.53 3.37
C ASN A 27 7.47 10.60 1.96
N THR A 28 8.79 10.44 1.85
CA THR A 28 9.47 10.27 0.56
C THR A 28 9.27 8.86 0.01
N GLN A 29 9.72 8.63 -1.24
CA GLN A 29 9.72 7.29 -1.82
C GLN A 29 10.60 6.34 -1.01
N ASP A 30 11.79 6.78 -0.61
CA ASP A 30 12.76 5.93 0.08
C ASP A 30 12.24 5.52 1.47
N GLU A 31 11.61 6.46 2.19
CA GLU A 31 10.93 6.14 3.46
C GLU A 31 9.76 5.16 3.25
N GLY A 32 9.03 5.29 2.14
CA GLY A 32 8.00 4.31 1.75
C GLY A 32 8.60 2.92 1.47
N PHE A 33 9.76 2.87 0.80
CA PHE A 33 10.47 1.62 0.53
C PHE A 33 10.95 0.97 1.83
N GLU A 34 11.52 1.75 2.75
CA GLU A 34 11.95 1.26 4.06
C GLU A 34 10.78 0.68 4.86
N GLN A 35 9.62 1.36 4.85
CA GLN A 35 8.41 0.86 5.51
C GLN A 35 7.89 -0.43 4.87
N MET A 36 7.90 -0.54 3.54
CA MET A 36 7.48 -1.76 2.83
C MET A 36 8.45 -2.92 3.05
N ASP A 37 9.76 -2.66 3.00
CA ASP A 37 10.81 -3.65 3.24
C ASP A 37 10.69 -4.18 4.68
N TYR A 38 10.55 -3.29 5.68
CA TYR A 38 10.36 -3.66 7.08
C TYR A 38 9.06 -4.46 7.31
N ALA A 39 7.95 -4.00 6.73
CA ALA A 39 6.67 -4.69 6.85
C ALA A 39 6.76 -6.14 6.32
N LEU A 40 7.38 -6.32 5.15
CA LEU A 40 7.56 -7.64 4.55
C LEU A 40 8.51 -8.51 5.37
N GLU A 41 9.59 -7.96 5.92
CA GLU A 41 10.51 -8.66 6.83
C GLU A 41 9.78 -9.17 8.09
N LYS A 42 8.82 -8.40 8.62
CA LYS A 42 7.98 -8.83 9.76
C LYS A 42 6.83 -9.75 9.37
N GLY A 43 6.71 -10.09 8.08
CA GLY A 43 5.68 -10.98 7.53
C GLY A 43 4.33 -10.31 7.30
N ILE A 44 4.24 -8.98 7.24
CA ILE A 44 3.02 -8.31 6.79
C ILE A 44 2.93 -8.50 5.27
N ASN A 45 1.82 -9.07 4.81
CA ASN A 45 1.57 -9.29 3.38
C ASN A 45 0.38 -8.50 2.84
N PHE A 46 -0.40 -7.84 3.69
CA PHE A 46 -1.59 -7.09 3.29
C PHE A 46 -1.33 -5.58 3.28
N PHE A 47 -1.22 -5.00 2.08
CA PHE A 47 -0.91 -3.58 1.89
C PHE A 47 -2.14 -2.88 1.31
N ASP A 48 -2.48 -1.72 1.89
CA ASP A 48 -3.67 -0.94 1.55
C ASP A 48 -3.29 0.42 0.95
N THR A 49 -3.89 0.76 -0.19
CA THR A 49 -3.68 2.02 -0.90
C THR A 49 -4.98 2.53 -1.55
N ALA A 50 -4.92 3.64 -2.29
CA ALA A 50 -6.02 4.21 -3.06
C ALA A 50 -5.48 5.17 -4.13
N GLU A 51 -6.21 5.35 -5.24
CA GLU A 51 -5.82 6.29 -6.30
C GLU A 51 -5.67 7.74 -5.79
N MET A 52 -6.44 8.11 -4.74
CA MET A 52 -6.41 9.46 -4.17
C MET A 52 -5.23 9.70 -3.23
N TYR A 53 -4.46 8.67 -2.84
CA TYR A 53 -3.31 8.85 -1.96
C TYR A 53 -2.13 9.45 -2.75
N ALA A 54 -1.39 10.42 -2.22
CA ALA A 54 -1.23 10.76 -0.79
C ALA A 54 -2.26 11.73 -0.21
N VAL A 55 -2.41 11.73 1.13
CA VAL A 55 -3.35 12.57 1.90
C VAL A 55 -2.63 13.69 2.68
N PRO A 56 -3.17 14.92 2.76
CA PRO A 56 -4.31 15.43 1.99
C PRO A 56 -4.07 15.34 0.47
N PRO A 57 -5.10 15.03 -0.34
CA PRO A 57 -4.94 14.93 -1.78
C PRO A 57 -4.79 16.31 -2.43
N THR A 58 -3.90 16.43 -3.40
CA THR A 58 -3.83 17.54 -4.37
C THR A 58 -3.69 16.97 -5.78
N ALA A 59 -3.90 17.81 -6.80
CA ALA A 59 -3.66 17.41 -8.19
C ALA A 59 -2.24 16.84 -8.39
N ASP A 60 -1.23 17.44 -7.73
CA ASP A 60 0.16 16.99 -7.83
C ASP A 60 0.49 15.74 -7.02
N THR A 61 -0.34 15.33 -6.05
CA THR A 61 -0.09 14.14 -5.22
C THR A 61 -1.01 12.97 -5.53
N TYR A 62 -2.01 13.16 -6.38
CA TYR A 62 -2.90 12.09 -6.83
C TYR A 62 -2.11 10.96 -7.50
N GLY A 63 -2.38 9.71 -7.11
CA GLY A 63 -1.69 8.51 -7.58
C GLY A 63 -0.24 8.34 -7.11
N LYS A 64 0.34 9.28 -6.35
CA LYS A 64 1.77 9.19 -5.96
C LYS A 64 2.07 7.97 -5.10
N THR A 65 1.16 7.62 -4.19
CA THR A 65 1.36 6.45 -3.32
C THR A 65 1.40 5.15 -4.14
N GLU A 66 0.51 4.99 -5.12
CA GLU A 66 0.51 3.82 -6.00
C GLU A 66 1.75 3.78 -6.91
N ALA A 67 2.21 4.93 -7.41
CA ALA A 67 3.45 5.03 -8.17
C ALA A 67 4.68 4.59 -7.33
N ILE A 68 4.76 5.03 -6.07
CA ILE A 68 5.81 4.62 -5.13
C ILE A 68 5.78 3.09 -4.89
N ILE A 69 4.59 2.51 -4.66
CA ILE A 69 4.42 1.06 -4.52
C ILE A 69 4.86 0.32 -5.80
N GLY A 70 4.48 0.84 -6.97
CA GLY A 70 4.89 0.29 -8.27
C GLY A 70 6.41 0.28 -8.45
N ASN A 71 7.07 1.39 -8.11
CA ASN A 71 8.52 1.51 -8.14
C ASN A 71 9.19 0.51 -7.19
N TRP A 72 8.62 0.31 -5.99
CA TRP A 72 9.13 -0.67 -5.02
C TRP A 72 9.04 -2.10 -5.55
N PHE A 73 7.89 -2.49 -6.11
CA PHE A 73 7.73 -3.80 -6.75
C PHE A 73 8.71 -3.99 -7.92
N ALA A 74 8.91 -2.95 -8.72
CA ALA A 74 9.86 -2.99 -9.83
C ALA A 74 11.30 -3.17 -9.35
N ALA A 75 11.67 -2.55 -8.22
CA ALA A 75 13.00 -2.64 -7.64
C ALA A 75 13.27 -3.96 -6.90
N ARG A 76 12.27 -4.49 -6.15
CA ARG A 76 12.45 -5.66 -5.28
C ARG A 76 12.02 -6.99 -5.92
N LYS A 77 11.26 -6.96 -7.01
CA LYS A 77 10.77 -8.15 -7.73
C LYS A 77 10.04 -9.16 -6.83
N ASN A 78 9.22 -8.65 -5.90
CA ASN A 78 8.58 -9.43 -4.82
C ASN A 78 7.05 -9.33 -4.85
N ARG A 79 6.46 -9.01 -6.01
CA ARG A 79 5.02 -8.77 -6.17
C ARG A 79 4.17 -9.96 -5.72
N ASP A 80 4.67 -11.18 -5.91
CA ASP A 80 4.05 -12.44 -5.50
C ASP A 80 3.86 -12.58 -3.97
N LYS A 81 4.60 -11.80 -3.17
CA LYS A 81 4.56 -11.86 -1.70
C LYS A 81 3.51 -10.94 -1.08
N VAL A 82 2.88 -10.04 -1.84
CA VAL A 82 2.00 -9.00 -1.32
C VAL A 82 0.58 -9.13 -1.88
N ILE A 83 -0.40 -9.08 -0.99
CA ILE A 83 -1.80 -8.87 -1.28
C ILE A 83 -2.03 -7.36 -1.22
N LEU A 84 -2.10 -6.73 -2.40
CA LEU A 84 -2.34 -5.30 -2.55
C LEU A 84 -3.83 -5.02 -2.74
N ALA A 85 -4.40 -4.17 -1.90
CA ALA A 85 -5.75 -3.64 -2.07
C ALA A 85 -5.69 -2.15 -2.40
N THR A 86 -6.46 -1.73 -3.41
CA THR A 86 -6.66 -0.32 -3.78
C THR A 86 -8.14 0.04 -3.74
N LYS A 87 -8.45 1.32 -3.97
CA LYS A 87 -9.78 1.91 -3.88
C LYS A 87 -9.98 2.89 -5.02
N ILE A 88 -11.23 2.95 -5.50
CA ILE A 88 -11.72 4.00 -6.38
C ILE A 88 -12.49 5.03 -5.54
N ALA A 89 -12.22 6.31 -5.74
CA ALA A 89 -12.87 7.39 -5.04
C ALA A 89 -14.35 7.50 -5.47
N GLY A 90 -15.22 7.78 -4.49
CA GLY A 90 -16.60 8.17 -4.77
C GLY A 90 -16.69 9.63 -5.23
N PRO A 91 -17.90 10.12 -5.54
CA PRO A 91 -18.13 11.53 -5.82
C PRO A 91 -17.62 12.41 -4.68
N ALA A 92 -16.91 13.49 -5.01
CA ALA A 92 -16.55 14.51 -4.03
C ALA A 92 -17.80 15.19 -3.46
N LEU A 93 -17.72 15.64 -2.21
CA LEU A 93 -18.75 16.53 -1.67
C LEU A 93 -18.79 17.82 -2.52
N PRO A 94 -19.99 18.32 -2.87
CA PRO A 94 -20.13 19.56 -3.63
C PRO A 94 -19.52 20.77 -2.90
#